data_AF-A0A6P0I5Y1-F1
#
_entry.id   AF-A0A6P0I5Y1-F1
#
_cell.length_a   1.000
_cell.length_b   1.000
_cell.length_c   1.000
_cell.angle_alpha   90.00
_cell.angle_beta   90.00
_cell.angle_gamma   90.00
#
_symmetry.space_group_name_H-M   'P 1'
#
loop_
_entity.id
_entity.type
_entity.pdbx_description
1 polymer ?
#
loop_
_entity_poly.entity_id
_entity_poly.type
_entity_poly.pdbx_seq_one_letter_code
_entity_poly.pdbx_strand_id
1 'polypeptide(L)'
;MLIIKQLKSAPLSTITIIAAIILFICSSTRHLLFQSSAFEMGIYDQVTYLISQGLPPISSFLEVHHLGNHAAWSMYPVALLYKIYPSVYWLLLIQAICLAIGTIPTWSLARHAGLNKKLAFAMAIVYLLYPVVFNLNLFDFHPEVMALPAMLGAILAAKLDKTLWFCIAIIWVLGCKDALSLPIAGMGFWLYFYEKKRLCGAIALFAGVAWFIIATQALIPYFKDGKPPGGVGRYRYLGGSIQEILLNMFLRPELVFGKLISLKTVEYLLLLNLPIIWWLAPKYLTPLIAASPVFAMNILSKIDAQRDLIHQYSLPILPFLLMAVISTIAD
;
A
#
# COMPACT_ATOMS: atom_id res chain seq x y z
N MET A 1 -17.39 -8.03 21.13
CA MET A 1 -17.01 -9.37 21.65
C MET A 1 -17.08 -10.50 20.60
N LEU A 2 -18.02 -10.47 19.64
CA LEU A 2 -18.13 -11.45 18.53
C LEU A 2 -16.96 -11.43 17.52
N ILE A 3 -16.31 -10.28 17.30
CA ILE A 3 -15.19 -10.12 16.35
C ILE A 3 -13.95 -10.92 16.78
N ILE A 4 -13.63 -10.93 18.08
CA ILE A 4 -12.44 -11.61 18.62
C ILE A 4 -12.64 -13.13 18.70
N LYS A 5 -13.87 -13.61 18.91
CA LYS A 5 -14.14 -15.06 18.97
C LYS A 5 -13.98 -15.76 17.62
N GLN A 6 -14.21 -15.06 16.51
CA GLN A 6 -13.93 -15.62 15.18
C GLN A 6 -12.42 -15.58 14.88
N LEU A 7 -11.72 -14.49 15.20
CA LEU A 7 -10.27 -14.31 14.94
C LEU A 7 -9.34 -15.40 15.50
N LYS A 8 -9.77 -16.16 16.52
CA LYS A 8 -8.97 -17.22 17.15
C LYS A 8 -9.12 -18.54 16.40
N SER A 9 -8.49 -18.66 15.22
CA SER A 9 -8.05 -19.97 14.75
C SER A 9 -6.58 -20.13 15.09
N ALA A 10 -6.25 -21.07 15.97
CA ALA A 10 -4.86 -21.42 16.29
C ALA A 10 -3.96 -21.54 15.03
N PRO A 11 -4.39 -22.18 13.92
CA PRO A 11 -3.55 -22.24 12.72
C PRO A 11 -3.26 -20.88 12.08
N LEU A 12 -4.17 -19.89 12.14
CA LEU A 12 -3.95 -18.56 11.59
C LEU A 12 -2.89 -17.79 12.38
N SER A 13 -2.97 -17.81 13.71
CA SER A 13 -1.96 -17.16 14.56
C SER A 13 -0.58 -17.79 14.31
N THR A 14 -0.52 -19.12 14.25
CA THR A 14 0.73 -19.85 13.97
C THR A 14 1.32 -19.48 12.62
N ILE A 15 0.54 -19.51 11.53
CA ILE A 15 1.10 -19.17 10.21
C ILE A 15 1.52 -17.70 10.11
N THR A 16 0.82 -16.80 10.79
CA THR A 16 1.19 -15.37 10.83
C THR A 16 2.53 -15.17 11.53
N ILE A 17 2.76 -15.82 12.67
CA ILE A 17 4.03 -15.74 13.41
C ILE A 17 5.15 -16.38 12.60
N ILE A 18 4.92 -17.57 12.03
CA ILE A 18 5.90 -18.26 11.18
C ILE A 18 6.27 -17.39 9.97
N ALA A 19 5.28 -16.80 9.29
CA ALA A 19 5.52 -15.92 8.16
C ALA A 19 6.36 -14.69 8.57
N ALA A 20 6.03 -14.02 9.68
CA ALA A 20 6.81 -12.89 10.17
C ALA A 20 8.28 -13.27 10.44
N ILE A 21 8.52 -14.43 11.06
CA ILE A 21 9.87 -14.92 11.35
C ILE A 21 10.63 -15.23 10.05
N ILE A 22 10.01 -15.97 9.12
CA ILE A 22 10.64 -16.32 7.82
C ILE A 22 10.97 -15.05 7.05
N LEU A 23 10.01 -14.13 6.92
CA LEU A 23 10.20 -12.87 6.21
C LEU A 23 11.32 -12.04 6.84
N PHE A 24 11.35 -11.93 8.16
CA PHE A 24 12.41 -11.20 8.87
C PHE A 24 13.78 -11.84 8.69
N ILE A 25 13.89 -13.17 8.76
CA ILE A 25 15.15 -13.88 8.50
C ILE A 25 15.59 -13.61 7.07
N CYS A 26 14.72 -13.76 6.08
CA CYS A 26 15.05 -13.54 4.68
C CYS A 26 15.56 -12.12 4.40
N SER A 27 14.85 -11.09 4.90
CA SER A 27 15.25 -9.70 4.69
C SER A 27 16.56 -9.36 5.44
N SER A 28 16.74 -9.92 6.65
CA SER A 28 17.95 -9.74 7.46
C SER A 28 19.16 -10.43 6.83
N THR A 29 19.01 -11.66 6.33
CA THR A 29 20.06 -12.39 5.61
C THR A 29 20.44 -11.64 4.34
N ARG A 30 19.46 -11.14 3.57
CA ARG A 30 19.74 -10.29 2.40
C ARG A 30 20.58 -9.07 2.78
N HIS A 31 20.25 -8.40 3.87
CA HIS A 31 21.01 -7.24 4.36
C HIS A 31 22.44 -7.62 4.79
N LEU A 32 22.60 -8.71 5.57
CA LEU A 32 23.89 -9.24 6.01
C LEU A 32 24.80 -9.68 4.86
N LEU A 33 24.21 -10.14 3.76
CA LEU A 33 24.93 -10.49 2.53
C LEU A 33 25.22 -9.28 1.63
N PHE A 34 24.98 -8.05 2.12
CA PHE A 34 25.16 -6.78 1.39
C PHE A 34 24.31 -6.70 0.11
N GLN A 35 23.15 -7.36 0.09
CA GLN A 35 22.21 -7.35 -1.04
C GLN A 35 21.04 -6.36 -0.84
N SER A 36 21.00 -5.62 0.28
CA SER A 36 20.13 -4.45 0.46
C SER A 36 20.67 -3.24 -0.30
N SER A 37 19.81 -2.41 -0.88
CA SER A 37 20.30 -1.21 -1.58
C SER A 37 20.63 -0.09 -0.60
N ALA A 38 21.64 0.71 -0.94
CA ALA A 38 21.99 1.87 -0.12
C ALA A 38 20.96 3.00 -0.22
N PHE A 39 20.22 3.08 -1.33
CA PHE A 39 19.33 4.21 -1.61
C PHE A 39 18.10 4.19 -0.71
N GLU A 40 17.16 3.26 -0.89
CA GLU A 40 15.93 3.22 -0.10
C GLU A 40 16.23 2.88 1.37
N MET A 41 17.03 1.83 1.62
CA MET A 41 17.34 1.41 2.99
C MET A 41 18.11 2.49 3.76
N GLY A 42 19.10 3.13 3.13
CA GLY A 42 19.92 4.16 3.75
C GLY A 42 19.12 5.44 4.03
N ILE A 43 18.21 5.84 3.13
CA ILE A 43 17.29 6.96 3.37
C ILE A 43 16.47 6.69 4.63
N TYR A 44 15.76 5.56 4.71
CA TYR A 44 14.86 5.29 5.82
C TYR A 44 15.58 5.01 7.14
N ASP A 45 16.75 4.38 7.12
CA ASP A 45 17.57 4.17 8.32
C ASP A 45 18.05 5.52 8.90
N GLN A 46 18.60 6.39 8.04
CA GLN A 46 19.09 7.71 8.44
C GLN A 46 17.97 8.62 8.96
N VAL A 47 16.85 8.75 8.23
CA VAL A 47 15.77 9.65 8.67
C VAL A 47 15.15 9.13 9.97
N THR A 48 14.99 7.82 10.14
CA THR A 48 14.47 7.24 11.38
C THR A 48 15.40 7.53 12.55
N TYR A 49 16.72 7.40 12.35
CA TYR A 49 17.71 7.80 13.33
C TYR A 49 17.59 9.28 13.69
N LEU A 50 17.56 10.18 12.72
CA LEU A 50 17.47 11.63 12.95
C LEU A 50 16.19 12.02 13.72
N ILE A 51 15.03 11.47 13.33
CA ILE A 51 13.77 11.67 14.07
C ILE A 51 13.95 11.21 15.53
N SER A 52 14.56 10.04 15.73
CA SER A 52 14.76 9.51 17.09
C SER A 52 15.67 10.41 17.92
N GLN A 53 16.61 11.13 17.32
CA GLN A 53 17.46 12.09 18.02
C GLN A 53 16.82 13.48 18.19
N GLY A 54 15.62 13.72 17.65
CA GLY A 54 15.01 15.04 17.63
C GLY A 54 15.71 16.02 16.68
N LEU A 55 16.50 15.49 15.74
CA LEU A 55 17.21 16.26 14.72
C LEU A 55 16.34 16.40 13.47
N PRO A 56 16.57 17.43 12.63
CA PRO A 56 15.88 17.55 11.35
C PRO A 56 16.10 16.31 10.48
N PRO A 57 15.06 15.56 10.08
CA PRO A 57 15.18 14.34 9.31
C PRO A 57 15.40 14.62 7.82
N ILE A 58 16.57 15.19 7.51
CA ILE A 58 17.01 15.49 6.15
C ILE A 58 17.94 14.36 5.72
N SER A 59 17.57 13.65 4.65
CA SER A 59 18.41 12.57 4.14
C SER A 59 19.60 13.13 3.35
N SER A 60 20.79 12.57 3.53
CA SER A 60 21.97 12.92 2.73
C SER A 60 21.89 12.41 1.28
N PHE A 61 20.96 11.50 0.95
CA PHE A 61 20.73 11.05 -0.42
C PHE A 61 19.81 11.99 -1.20
N LEU A 62 18.80 12.53 -0.54
CA LEU A 62 17.75 13.34 -1.18
C LEU A 62 17.91 14.84 -0.91
N GLU A 63 18.66 15.21 0.13
CA GLU A 63 18.87 16.58 0.62
C GLU A 63 17.57 17.34 0.90
N VAL A 64 16.52 16.60 1.26
CA VAL A 64 15.20 17.15 1.62
C VAL A 64 14.72 16.55 2.93
N HIS A 65 13.91 17.31 3.64
CA HIS A 65 13.24 16.83 4.84
C HIS A 65 12.31 15.65 4.49
N HIS A 66 12.24 14.64 5.36
CA HIS A 66 11.47 13.40 5.14
C HIS A 66 9.99 13.64 4.74
N LEU A 67 9.33 14.60 5.38
CA LEU A 67 7.96 15.00 5.01
C LEU A 67 7.86 15.64 3.61
N GLY A 68 8.95 16.25 3.12
CA GLY A 68 9.08 16.77 1.76
C GLY A 68 9.35 15.71 0.69
N ASN A 69 9.65 14.46 1.08
CA ASN A 69 9.77 13.35 0.15
C ASN A 69 8.38 12.77 -0.17
N HIS A 70 7.68 12.32 0.87
CA HIS A 70 6.47 11.49 0.74
C HIS A 70 5.36 11.81 1.75
N ALA A 71 5.48 12.89 2.53
CA ALA A 71 4.56 13.19 3.63
C ALA A 71 4.38 12.03 4.64
N ALA A 72 5.35 11.11 4.72
CA ALA A 72 5.24 9.84 5.41
C ALA A 72 5.44 9.98 6.94
N TRP A 73 4.50 10.63 7.63
CA TRP A 73 4.58 10.86 9.07
C TRP A 73 4.52 9.58 9.91
N SER A 74 4.13 8.44 9.34
CA SER A 74 4.18 7.13 10.02
C SER A 74 5.57 6.74 10.51
N MET A 75 6.64 7.38 9.99
CA MET A 75 8.02 7.13 10.45
C MET A 75 8.32 7.71 11.83
N TYR A 76 7.55 8.69 12.31
CA TYR A 76 7.75 9.28 13.63
C TYR A 76 7.51 8.28 14.79
N PRO A 77 6.42 7.50 14.81
CA PRO A 77 6.29 6.44 15.82
C PRO A 77 7.32 5.32 15.62
N VAL A 78 7.74 5.00 14.38
CA VAL A 78 8.80 4.02 14.13
C VAL A 78 10.13 4.43 14.78
N ALA A 79 10.45 5.72 14.76
CA ALA A 79 11.66 6.28 15.36
C ALA A 79 11.76 6.08 16.88
N LEU A 80 10.66 5.79 17.57
CA LEU A 80 10.68 5.45 19.00
C LEU A 80 11.48 4.16 19.26
N LEU A 81 11.55 3.23 18.30
CA LEU A 81 12.37 2.02 18.42
C LEU A 81 13.88 2.36 18.35
N TYR A 82 14.24 3.36 17.56
CA TYR A 82 15.63 3.82 17.44
C TYR A 82 16.11 4.58 18.69
N LYS A 83 15.18 5.11 19.51
CA LYS A 83 15.51 5.60 20.86
C LYS A 83 15.98 4.50 21.79
N ILE A 84 15.47 3.27 21.63
CA ILE A 84 15.89 2.10 22.43
C ILE A 84 17.26 1.64 21.93
N TYR A 85 17.35 1.37 20.62
CA TYR A 85 18.60 0.97 19.98
C TYR A 85 18.54 1.30 18.48
N PRO A 86 19.41 2.18 17.97
CA PRO A 86 19.37 2.59 16.56
C PRO A 86 19.89 1.46 15.67
N SER A 87 18.97 0.79 14.99
CA SER A 87 19.28 -0.40 14.20
C SER A 87 18.31 -0.60 13.05
N VAL A 88 18.88 -0.77 11.87
CA VAL A 88 18.20 -1.10 10.61
C VAL A 88 17.27 -2.31 10.70
N TYR A 89 17.58 -3.26 11.59
CA TYR A 89 16.78 -4.47 11.79
C TYR A 89 15.38 -4.17 12.37
N TRP A 90 15.16 -3.03 13.03
CA TRP A 90 13.81 -2.61 13.41
C TRP A 90 12.92 -2.38 12.19
N LEU A 91 13.46 -1.74 11.15
CA LEU A 91 12.73 -1.48 9.92
C LEU A 91 12.39 -2.80 9.20
N LEU A 92 13.36 -3.70 9.07
CA LEU A 92 13.15 -5.03 8.49
C LEU A 92 12.11 -5.85 9.29
N LEU A 93 12.17 -5.78 10.62
CA LEU A 93 11.21 -6.46 11.50
C LEU A 93 9.80 -5.90 11.34
N ILE A 94 9.64 -4.56 11.31
CA ILE A 94 8.35 -3.92 11.09
C ILE A 94 7.77 -4.33 9.74
N GLN A 95 8.57 -4.28 8.66
CA GLN A 95 8.16 -4.70 7.32
C GLN A 95 7.66 -6.15 7.33
N ALA A 96 8.43 -7.08 7.91
CA ALA A 96 8.05 -8.48 8.00
C ALA A 96 6.76 -8.71 8.81
N ILE A 97 6.62 -8.03 9.97
CA ILE A 97 5.42 -8.12 10.81
C ILE A 97 4.19 -7.55 10.09
N CYS A 98 4.31 -6.38 9.45
CA CYS A 98 3.19 -5.75 8.75
C CYS A 98 2.71 -6.60 7.57
N LEU A 99 3.63 -7.16 6.79
CA LEU A 99 3.28 -8.09 5.72
C LEU A 99 2.60 -9.35 6.27
N ALA A 100 3.13 -9.94 7.34
CA ALA A 100 2.54 -11.14 7.93
C ALA A 100 1.15 -10.88 8.51
N ILE A 101 0.95 -9.79 9.27
CA ILE A 101 -0.32 -9.47 9.94
C ILE A 101 -1.48 -9.28 8.95
N GLY A 102 -1.23 -8.95 7.68
CA GLY A 102 -2.27 -8.86 6.66
C GLY A 102 -3.05 -10.16 6.43
N THR A 103 -2.54 -11.32 6.87
CA THR A 103 -3.31 -12.58 6.93
C THR A 103 -4.57 -12.46 7.77
N ILE A 104 -4.53 -11.70 8.87
CA ILE A 104 -5.59 -11.60 9.86
C ILE A 104 -6.84 -10.90 9.29
N PRO A 105 -6.74 -9.67 8.73
CA PRO A 105 -7.88 -9.05 8.09
C PRO A 105 -8.29 -9.78 6.81
N THR A 106 -7.37 -10.39 6.06
CA THR A 106 -7.71 -11.22 4.88
C THR A 106 -8.60 -12.41 5.27
N TRP A 107 -8.19 -13.18 6.28
CA TRP A 107 -8.98 -14.28 6.83
C TRP A 107 -10.35 -13.78 7.32
N SER A 108 -10.37 -12.64 8.01
CA SER A 108 -11.61 -12.08 8.57
C SER A 108 -12.58 -11.63 7.48
N LEU A 109 -12.07 -11.00 6.41
CA LEU A 109 -12.85 -10.62 5.23
C LEU A 109 -13.44 -11.86 4.54
N ALA A 110 -12.63 -12.91 4.35
CA ALA A 110 -13.10 -14.17 3.78
C ALA A 110 -14.21 -14.81 4.64
N ARG A 111 -14.04 -14.84 5.96
CA ARG A 111 -15.06 -15.34 6.90
C ARG A 111 -16.33 -14.50 6.88
N HIS A 112 -16.19 -13.19 6.80
CA HIS A 112 -17.32 -12.26 6.73
C HIS A 112 -18.10 -12.44 5.43
N ALA A 113 -17.43 -12.77 4.32
CA ALA A 113 -18.05 -13.10 3.05
C ALA A 113 -18.76 -14.47 3.04
N GLY A 114 -18.65 -15.27 4.10
CA GLY A 114 -19.34 -16.57 4.22
C GLY A 114 -18.46 -17.80 4.00
N LEU A 115 -17.17 -17.63 3.70
CA LEU A 115 -16.27 -18.77 3.47
C LEU A 115 -16.10 -19.61 4.74
N ASN A 116 -16.05 -20.93 4.57
CA ASN A 116 -15.74 -21.86 5.66
C ASN A 116 -14.28 -21.68 6.15
N LYS A 117 -13.91 -22.31 7.28
CA LYS A 117 -12.60 -22.06 7.92
C LYS A 117 -11.43 -22.46 7.01
N LYS A 118 -11.59 -23.52 6.20
CA LYS A 118 -10.57 -24.01 5.28
C LYS A 118 -10.33 -23.02 4.14
N LEU A 119 -11.39 -22.53 3.50
CA LEU A 119 -11.29 -21.55 2.42
C LEU A 119 -10.79 -20.20 2.92
N ALA A 120 -11.23 -19.73 4.09
CA ALA A 120 -10.70 -18.50 4.67
C ALA A 120 -9.21 -18.62 5.04
N PHE A 121 -8.77 -19.79 5.52
CA PHE A 121 -7.36 -20.06 5.75
C PHE A 121 -6.57 -20.12 4.42
N ALA A 122 -7.12 -20.77 3.39
CA ALA A 122 -6.52 -20.78 2.06
C ALA A 122 -6.34 -19.35 1.50
N MET A 123 -7.30 -18.45 1.70
CA MET A 123 -7.15 -17.05 1.30
C MET A 123 -6.03 -16.31 2.05
N ALA A 124 -5.79 -16.62 3.32
CA ALA A 124 -4.64 -16.09 4.05
C ALA A 124 -3.32 -16.61 3.47
N ILE A 125 -3.26 -17.87 3.02
CA ILE A 125 -2.10 -18.44 2.32
C ILE A 125 -1.91 -17.78 0.95
N VAL A 126 -2.98 -17.59 0.17
CA VAL A 126 -2.94 -16.88 -1.13
C VAL A 126 -2.38 -15.47 -0.96
N TYR A 127 -2.80 -14.75 0.09
CA TYR A 127 -2.24 -13.44 0.44
C TYR A 127 -0.73 -13.50 0.71
N LEU A 128 -0.27 -14.43 1.58
CA LEU A 128 1.15 -14.54 1.92
C LEU A 128 2.03 -14.91 0.72
N LEU A 129 1.53 -15.81 -0.14
CA LEU A 129 2.24 -16.27 -1.32
C LEU A 129 2.08 -15.34 -2.53
N TYR A 130 1.32 -14.25 -2.39
CA TYR A 130 1.16 -13.31 -3.48
C TYR A 130 2.52 -12.66 -3.80
N PRO A 131 2.95 -12.63 -5.09
CA PRO A 131 4.30 -12.20 -5.45
C PRO A 131 4.70 -10.85 -4.86
N VAL A 132 3.77 -9.89 -4.84
CA VAL A 132 4.00 -8.54 -4.30
C VAL A 132 4.33 -8.55 -2.79
N VAL A 133 3.77 -9.48 -2.00
CA VAL A 133 4.05 -9.59 -0.56
C VAL A 133 5.45 -10.12 -0.33
N PHE A 134 5.80 -11.22 -1.00
CA PHE A 134 7.11 -11.85 -0.85
C PHE A 134 8.24 -10.99 -1.42
N ASN A 135 8.08 -10.50 -2.64
CA ASN A 135 9.13 -9.72 -3.31
C ASN A 135 9.40 -8.40 -2.59
N LEU A 136 8.35 -7.72 -2.09
CA LEU A 136 8.54 -6.48 -1.36
C LEU A 136 9.26 -6.69 -0.03
N ASN A 137 9.06 -7.83 0.63
CA ASN A 137 9.86 -8.18 1.81
C ASN A 137 11.34 -8.34 1.50
N LEU A 138 11.66 -8.89 0.32
CA LEU A 138 13.01 -9.03 -0.20
C LEU A 138 13.54 -7.75 -0.85
N PHE A 139 12.73 -6.70 -0.92
CA PHE A 139 13.19 -5.36 -1.26
C PHE A 139 13.51 -4.58 0.03
N ASP A 140 13.98 -3.34 -0.13
CA ASP A 140 14.31 -2.51 1.03
C ASP A 140 13.06 -2.05 1.79
N PHE A 141 13.25 -1.41 2.94
CA PHE A 141 12.13 -0.93 3.76
C PHE A 141 11.29 0.13 3.03
N HIS A 142 9.97 -0.04 3.02
CA HIS A 142 9.03 0.94 2.47
C HIS A 142 7.88 1.22 3.45
N PRO A 143 7.60 2.50 3.78
CA PRO A 143 6.48 2.86 4.64
C PRO A 143 5.12 2.36 4.14
N GLU A 144 4.94 2.21 2.82
CA GLU A 144 3.74 1.65 2.20
C GLU A 144 3.37 0.25 2.73
N VAL A 145 4.36 -0.53 3.17
CA VAL A 145 4.12 -1.86 3.74
C VAL A 145 3.27 -1.77 5.00
N MET A 146 3.47 -0.74 5.82
CA MET A 146 2.68 -0.52 7.04
C MET A 146 1.22 -0.17 6.74
N ALA A 147 0.93 0.31 5.52
CA ALA A 147 -0.42 0.63 5.10
C ALA A 147 -1.23 -0.63 4.72
N LEU A 148 -0.58 -1.69 4.24
CA LEU A 148 -1.26 -2.88 3.73
C LEU A 148 -2.24 -3.53 4.73
N PRO A 149 -1.82 -3.90 5.97
CA PRO A 149 -2.75 -4.46 6.94
C PRO A 149 -3.83 -3.44 7.36
N ALA A 150 -3.51 -2.14 7.36
CA ALA A 150 -4.48 -1.10 7.68
C ALA A 150 -5.52 -0.90 6.56
N MET A 151 -5.15 -1.01 5.29
CA MET A 151 -6.10 -0.98 4.16
C MET A 151 -7.07 -2.16 4.23
N LEU A 152 -6.56 -3.38 4.42
CA LEU A 152 -7.39 -4.57 4.63
C LEU A 152 -8.29 -4.42 5.88
N GLY A 153 -7.73 -3.89 6.97
CA GLY A 153 -8.44 -3.59 8.20
C GLY A 153 -9.53 -2.53 8.04
N ALA A 154 -9.31 -1.51 7.20
CA ALA A 154 -10.30 -0.48 6.88
C ALA A 154 -11.48 -1.10 6.12
N ILE A 155 -11.23 -1.90 5.09
CA ILE A 155 -12.29 -2.62 4.36
C ILE A 155 -13.12 -3.47 5.32
N LEU A 156 -12.45 -4.23 6.19
CA LEU A 156 -13.11 -5.06 7.20
C LEU A 156 -13.94 -4.22 8.18
N ALA A 157 -13.39 -3.13 8.71
CA ALA A 157 -14.06 -2.24 9.63
C ALA A 157 -15.29 -1.58 8.99
N ALA A 158 -15.21 -1.16 7.73
CA ALA A 158 -16.35 -0.63 6.99
C ALA A 158 -17.45 -1.67 6.79
N LYS A 159 -17.09 -2.92 6.42
CA LYS A 159 -18.06 -4.02 6.26
C LYS A 159 -18.75 -4.39 7.57
N LEU A 160 -18.04 -4.31 8.69
CA LEU A 160 -18.53 -4.57 10.05
C LEU A 160 -19.19 -3.34 10.74
N ASP A 161 -19.37 -2.22 10.03
CA ASP A 161 -19.94 -0.98 10.55
C ASP A 161 -19.20 -0.44 11.80
N LYS A 162 -17.87 -0.56 11.80
CA LYS A 162 -16.96 -0.09 12.85
C LYS A 162 -16.23 1.18 12.41
N THR A 163 -16.99 2.27 12.28
CA THR A 163 -16.49 3.57 11.75
C THR A 163 -15.27 4.11 12.48
N LEU A 164 -15.17 3.98 13.81
CA LEU A 164 -13.99 4.45 14.55
C LEU A 164 -12.71 3.73 14.10
N TRP A 165 -12.76 2.39 14.01
CA TRP A 165 -11.63 1.58 13.57
C TRP A 165 -11.29 1.82 12.10
N PHE A 166 -12.32 2.05 11.28
CA PHE A 166 -12.14 2.49 9.89
C PHE A 166 -11.36 3.81 9.82
N CYS A 167 -11.77 4.84 10.57
CA CYS A 167 -11.10 6.13 10.60
C CYS A 167 -9.64 6.02 11.06
N ILE A 168 -9.37 5.26 12.13
CA ILE A 168 -8.01 5.01 12.62
C ILE A 168 -7.15 4.37 11.53
N ALA A 169 -7.69 3.36 10.84
CA ALA A 169 -6.99 2.66 9.78
C ALA A 169 -6.67 3.56 8.58
N ILE A 170 -7.62 4.34 8.08
CA ILE A 170 -7.36 5.24 6.94
C ILE A 170 -6.40 6.37 7.30
N ILE A 171 -6.47 6.92 8.53
CA ILE A 171 -5.52 7.94 9.00
C ILE A 171 -4.10 7.37 8.95
N TRP A 172 -3.92 6.15 9.46
CA TRP A 172 -2.63 5.46 9.39
C TRP A 172 -2.14 5.25 7.95
N VAL A 173 -3.02 4.80 7.04
CA VAL A 173 -2.68 4.62 5.61
C VAL A 173 -2.21 5.93 4.98
N LEU A 174 -2.94 7.03 5.21
CA LEU A 174 -2.58 8.36 4.70
C LEU A 174 -1.23 8.83 5.25
N GLY A 175 -0.88 8.43 6.47
CA GLY A 175 0.42 8.70 7.07
C GLY A 175 1.59 7.91 6.54
N CYS A 176 1.35 6.82 5.82
CA CYS A 176 2.43 5.99 5.28
C CYS A 176 3.05 6.62 4.03
N LYS A 177 2.25 7.23 3.15
CA LYS A 177 2.74 7.88 1.93
C LYS A 177 1.67 8.74 1.28
N ASP A 178 2.09 9.86 0.69
CA ASP A 178 1.25 10.77 -0.08
C ASP A 178 0.45 10.05 -1.19
N ALA A 179 1.07 9.16 -1.95
CA ALA A 179 0.44 8.43 -3.05
C ALA A 179 -0.73 7.51 -2.61
N LEU A 180 -0.80 7.12 -1.33
CA LEU A 180 -1.88 6.27 -0.79
C LEU A 180 -3.19 7.04 -0.58
N SER A 181 -3.18 8.36 -0.69
CA SER A 181 -4.38 9.19 -0.73
C SER A 181 -5.36 8.80 -1.85
N LEU A 182 -4.83 8.45 -3.02
CA LEU A 182 -5.62 8.10 -4.20
C LEU A 182 -6.38 6.77 -4.06
N PRO A 183 -5.76 5.64 -3.66
CA PRO A 183 -6.51 4.42 -3.38
C PRO A 183 -7.48 4.56 -2.21
N ILE A 184 -7.21 5.42 -1.21
CA ILE A 184 -8.19 5.74 -0.16
C ILE A 184 -9.40 6.49 -0.71
N ALA A 185 -9.19 7.47 -1.60
CA ALA A 185 -10.29 8.17 -2.27
C ALA A 185 -11.10 7.20 -3.16
N GLY A 186 -10.42 6.33 -3.92
CA GLY A 186 -11.04 5.29 -4.73
C GLY A 186 -11.83 4.28 -3.89
N MET A 187 -11.30 3.88 -2.73
CA MET A 187 -12.01 3.05 -1.75
C MET A 187 -13.26 3.76 -1.23
N GLY A 188 -13.18 5.08 -0.96
CA GLY A 188 -14.32 5.89 -0.58
C GLY A 188 -15.45 5.85 -1.61
N PHE A 189 -15.11 6.03 -2.89
CA PHE A 189 -16.06 5.93 -3.99
C PHE A 189 -16.69 4.52 -4.08
N TRP A 190 -15.88 3.47 -4.07
CA TRP A 190 -16.34 2.09 -4.10
C TRP A 190 -17.29 1.78 -2.92
N LEU A 191 -16.89 2.16 -1.70
CA LEU A 191 -17.68 1.94 -0.49
C LEU A 191 -19.01 2.68 -0.53
N TYR A 192 -19.02 3.91 -1.07
CA TYR A 192 -20.21 4.74 -1.13
C TYR A 192 -21.25 4.21 -2.13
N PHE A 193 -20.82 3.94 -3.37
CA PHE A 193 -21.72 3.65 -4.48
C PHE A 193 -22.03 2.15 -4.66
N TYR A 194 -21.09 1.26 -4.35
CA TYR A 194 -21.24 -0.18 -4.65
C TYR A 194 -21.51 -1.01 -3.38
N GLU A 195 -20.79 -0.75 -2.29
CA GLU A 195 -20.98 -1.46 -1.01
C GLU A 195 -22.06 -0.85 -0.12
N LYS A 196 -22.62 0.31 -0.52
CA LYS A 196 -23.65 1.06 0.22
C LYS A 196 -23.23 1.46 1.65
N LYS A 197 -21.94 1.47 1.96
CA LYS A 197 -21.36 1.93 3.23
C LYS A 197 -21.14 3.44 3.19
N ARG A 198 -22.22 4.20 3.00
CA ARG A 198 -22.20 5.65 2.66
C ARG A 198 -21.36 6.51 3.60
N LEU A 199 -21.46 6.31 4.91
CA LEU A 199 -20.67 7.10 5.89
C LEU A 199 -19.17 6.84 5.74
N CYS A 200 -18.73 5.58 5.77
CA CYS A 200 -17.32 5.22 5.58
C CYS A 200 -16.82 5.65 4.18
N GLY A 201 -17.66 5.48 3.15
CA GLY A 201 -17.36 5.90 1.78
C GLY A 201 -17.13 7.40 1.66
N ALA A 202 -18.01 8.23 2.23
CA ALA A 202 -17.86 9.67 2.25
C ALA A 202 -16.59 10.09 3.02
N ILE A 203 -16.37 9.53 4.21
CA ILE A 203 -15.17 9.82 5.02
C ILE A 203 -13.89 9.53 4.22
N ALA A 204 -13.75 8.34 3.64
CA ALA A 204 -12.54 7.98 2.89
C ALA A 204 -12.38 8.81 1.60
N LEU A 205 -13.48 9.12 0.90
CA LEU A 205 -13.42 9.97 -0.29
C LEU A 205 -12.89 11.36 0.05
N PHE A 206 -13.49 12.02 1.04
CA PHE A 206 -13.06 13.36 1.46
C PHE A 206 -11.68 13.35 2.08
N ALA A 207 -11.36 12.39 2.96
CA ALA A 207 -10.04 12.30 3.58
C ALA A 207 -8.93 12.01 2.57
N GLY A 208 -9.16 11.11 1.61
CA GLY A 208 -8.21 10.81 0.54
C GLY A 208 -7.96 12.03 -0.34
N VAL A 209 -9.01 12.70 -0.83
CA VAL A 209 -8.87 13.91 -1.66
C VAL A 209 -8.20 15.04 -0.89
N ALA A 210 -8.64 15.31 0.35
CA ALA A 210 -8.07 16.36 1.18
C ALA A 210 -6.58 16.10 1.46
N TRP A 211 -6.22 14.86 1.82
CA TRP A 211 -4.82 14.53 2.06
C TRP A 211 -3.97 14.60 0.79
N PHE A 212 -4.48 14.18 -0.37
CA PHE A 212 -3.78 14.35 -1.64
C PHE A 212 -3.44 15.83 -1.89
N ILE A 213 -4.41 16.73 -1.71
CA ILE A 213 -4.21 18.18 -1.89
C ILE A 213 -3.22 18.71 -0.83
N ILE A 214 -3.44 18.43 0.45
CA ILE A 214 -2.59 18.90 1.54
C ILE A 214 -1.14 18.41 1.34
N ALA A 215 -0.95 17.13 1.07
CA ALA A 215 0.38 16.55 0.90
C ALA A 215 1.09 17.13 -0.31
N THR A 216 0.43 17.17 -1.48
CA THR A 216 1.09 17.55 -2.74
C THR A 216 1.20 19.05 -2.97
N GLN A 217 0.28 19.86 -2.45
CA GLN A 217 0.22 21.31 -2.70
C GLN A 217 0.73 22.14 -1.52
N ALA A 218 0.73 21.60 -0.29
CA ALA A 218 1.17 22.34 0.89
C ALA A 218 2.39 21.70 1.56
N LEU A 219 2.25 20.47 2.07
CA LEU A 219 3.26 19.86 2.93
C LEU A 219 4.58 19.56 2.20
N ILE A 220 4.50 18.89 1.05
CA ILE A 220 5.70 18.57 0.25
C ILE A 220 6.39 19.85 -0.25
N PRO A 221 5.70 20.80 -0.91
CA PRO A 221 6.33 22.04 -1.36
C PRO A 221 6.95 22.85 -0.21
N TYR A 222 6.30 22.91 0.96
CA TYR A 222 6.83 23.60 2.14
C TYR A 222 8.21 23.05 2.56
N PHE A 223 8.37 21.73 2.53
CA PHE A 223 9.62 21.05 2.93
C PHE A 223 10.64 20.87 1.77
N LYS A 224 10.32 21.36 0.58
CA LYS A 224 11.11 21.15 -0.65
C LYS A 224 11.32 22.44 -1.44
N ASP A 225 11.29 23.59 -0.76
CA ASP A 225 11.51 24.92 -1.33
C ASP A 225 10.61 25.22 -2.55
N GLY A 226 9.33 24.87 -2.44
CA GLY A 226 8.34 25.08 -3.49
C GLY A 226 8.40 24.08 -4.66
N LYS A 227 9.35 23.14 -4.67
CA LYS A 227 9.46 22.13 -5.73
C LYS A 227 8.30 21.12 -5.63
N PRO A 228 7.79 20.62 -6.77
CA PRO A 228 6.71 19.66 -6.77
C PRO A 228 7.13 18.29 -6.19
N PRO A 229 6.16 17.43 -5.84
CA PRO A 229 6.40 16.04 -5.46
C PRO A 229 7.26 15.30 -6.48
N GLY A 230 8.17 14.45 -6.01
CA GLY A 230 9.11 13.71 -6.88
C GLY A 230 8.42 12.84 -7.94
N GLY A 231 7.20 12.38 -7.65
CA GLY A 231 6.38 11.60 -8.57
C GLY A 231 6.03 12.32 -9.89
N VAL A 232 5.96 13.65 -9.90
CA VAL A 232 5.60 14.44 -11.11
C VAL A 232 6.58 14.17 -12.26
N GLY A 233 7.87 13.97 -11.96
CA GLY A 233 8.90 13.69 -12.97
C GLY A 233 8.61 12.44 -13.82
N ARG A 234 7.88 11.47 -13.27
CA ARG A 234 7.52 10.21 -13.94
C ARG A 234 6.50 10.40 -15.06
N TYR A 235 5.77 11.50 -15.03
CA TYR A 235 4.68 11.83 -15.96
C TYR A 235 4.95 13.11 -16.74
N ARG A 236 6.21 13.57 -16.82
CA ARG A 236 6.57 14.84 -17.48
C ARG A 236 6.11 14.97 -18.95
N TYR A 237 5.85 13.84 -19.62
CA TYR A 237 5.29 13.83 -20.98
C TYR A 237 3.80 14.22 -21.04
N LEU A 238 3.08 14.15 -19.93
CA LEU A 238 1.70 14.59 -19.77
C LEU A 238 1.62 16.02 -19.19
N GLY A 239 2.70 16.60 -18.67
CA GLY A 239 2.69 17.95 -18.12
C GLY A 239 3.80 18.21 -17.10
N GLY A 240 4.05 19.49 -16.81
CA GLY A 240 5.00 19.95 -15.80
C GLY A 240 4.40 20.08 -14.40
N SER A 241 3.08 20.12 -14.28
CA SER A 241 2.33 20.22 -13.02
C SER A 241 1.31 19.10 -12.85
N ILE A 242 0.83 18.88 -11.62
CA ILE A 242 -0.22 17.89 -11.34
C ILE A 242 -1.50 18.23 -12.11
N GLN A 243 -1.87 19.51 -12.17
CA GLN A 243 -3.04 19.99 -12.90
C GLN A 243 -2.91 19.71 -14.40
N GLU A 244 -1.77 20.02 -15.00
CA GLU A 244 -1.52 19.73 -16.42
C GLU A 244 -1.57 18.24 -16.73
N ILE A 245 -0.96 17.41 -15.88
CA ILE A 245 -0.99 15.95 -16.04
C ILE A 245 -2.44 15.45 -16.04
N LEU A 246 -3.25 15.88 -15.07
CA LEU A 246 -4.65 15.46 -14.97
C LEU A 246 -5.47 15.93 -16.19
N LEU A 247 -5.27 17.16 -16.66
CA LEU A 247 -5.97 17.69 -17.83
C LEU A 247 -5.55 16.94 -19.11
N ASN A 248 -4.26 16.72 -19.33
CA ASN A 248 -3.75 16.08 -20.53
C ASN A 248 -4.05 14.58 -20.59
N MET A 249 -4.36 13.92 -19.47
CA MET A 249 -4.94 12.56 -19.52
C MET A 249 -6.24 12.51 -20.35
N PHE A 250 -7.00 13.61 -20.40
CA PHE A 250 -8.24 13.71 -21.19
C PHE A 250 -8.05 14.48 -22.50
N LEU A 251 -7.24 15.55 -22.49
CA LEU A 251 -7.01 16.40 -23.66
C LEU A 251 -6.02 15.80 -24.67
N ARG A 252 -5.22 14.81 -24.26
CA ARG A 252 -4.18 14.15 -25.06
C ARG A 252 -4.27 12.62 -24.94
N PRO A 253 -5.40 12.00 -25.30
CA PRO A 253 -5.62 10.57 -25.08
C PRO A 253 -4.63 9.67 -25.84
N GLU A 254 -4.05 10.15 -26.94
CA GLU A 254 -3.00 9.46 -27.69
C GLU A 254 -1.76 9.15 -26.83
N LEU A 255 -1.42 10.04 -25.88
CA LEU A 255 -0.30 9.85 -24.96
C LEU A 255 -0.59 8.77 -23.92
N VAL A 256 -1.87 8.54 -23.61
CA VAL A 256 -2.35 7.56 -22.65
C VAL A 256 -2.44 6.18 -23.30
N PHE A 257 -3.04 6.09 -24.50
CA PHE A 257 -3.25 4.82 -25.20
C PHE A 257 -1.94 4.09 -25.52
N GLY A 258 -0.89 4.82 -25.92
CA GLY A 258 0.42 4.22 -26.19
C GLY A 258 1.04 3.52 -24.98
N LYS A 259 0.74 3.97 -23.75
CA LYS A 259 1.19 3.33 -22.51
C LYS A 259 0.30 2.17 -22.08
N LEU A 260 -1.01 2.28 -22.31
CA LEU A 260 -1.97 1.22 -22.01
C LEU A 260 -1.69 -0.04 -22.84
N ILE A 261 -1.43 0.10 -24.14
CA ILE A 261 -1.24 -1.02 -25.08
C ILE A 261 0.26 -1.26 -25.33
N SER A 262 1.06 -1.30 -24.26
CA SER A 262 2.48 -1.63 -24.36
C SER A 262 2.74 -3.05 -23.87
N LEU A 263 3.73 -3.74 -24.45
CA LEU A 263 4.11 -5.10 -24.05
C LEU A 263 4.40 -5.18 -22.54
N LYS A 264 5.08 -4.16 -21.99
CA LYS A 264 5.37 -4.06 -20.56
C LYS A 264 4.12 -3.93 -19.70
N THR A 265 3.11 -3.19 -20.15
CA THR A 265 1.82 -3.10 -19.45
C THR A 265 1.06 -4.42 -19.51
N VAL A 266 1.07 -5.12 -20.65
CA VAL A 266 0.44 -6.45 -20.78
C VAL A 266 1.14 -7.46 -19.88
N GLU A 267 2.47 -7.52 -19.92
CA GLU A 267 3.30 -8.37 -19.05
C GLU A 267 2.98 -8.11 -17.57
N TYR A 268 2.96 -6.84 -17.15
CA TYR A 268 2.60 -6.42 -15.80
C TYR A 268 1.23 -6.91 -15.36
N LEU A 269 0.19 -6.66 -16.18
CA LEU A 269 -1.17 -7.04 -15.86
C LEU A 269 -1.34 -8.57 -15.84
N LEU A 270 -0.65 -9.29 -16.73
CA LEU A 270 -0.63 -10.75 -16.71
C LEU A 270 0.01 -11.26 -15.42
N LEU A 271 1.22 -10.81 -15.08
CA LEU A 271 1.90 -11.22 -13.85
C LEU A 271 1.08 -10.89 -12.59
N LEU A 272 0.45 -9.71 -12.56
CA LEU A 272 -0.34 -9.29 -11.42
C LEU A 272 -1.56 -10.20 -11.23
N ASN A 273 -2.23 -10.62 -12.30
CA ASN A 273 -3.49 -11.38 -12.20
C ASN A 273 -3.30 -12.90 -12.29
N LEU A 274 -2.20 -13.40 -12.87
CA LEU A 274 -1.96 -14.83 -13.10
C LEU A 274 -2.14 -15.70 -11.85
N PRO A 275 -1.66 -15.30 -10.64
CA PRO A 275 -1.85 -16.11 -9.43
C PRO A 275 -3.31 -16.35 -9.03
N ILE A 276 -4.23 -15.50 -9.51
CA ILE A 276 -5.64 -15.49 -9.10
C ILE A 276 -6.62 -15.49 -10.27
N ILE A 277 -6.15 -15.64 -11.51
CA ILE A 277 -6.94 -15.40 -12.72
C ILE A 277 -8.21 -16.25 -12.78
N TRP A 278 -8.14 -17.49 -12.27
CA TRP A 278 -9.26 -18.44 -12.24
C TRP A 278 -10.41 -18.03 -11.30
N TRP A 279 -10.17 -17.09 -10.38
CA TRP A 279 -11.16 -16.60 -9.43
C TRP A 279 -11.58 -15.16 -9.70
N LEU A 280 -11.21 -14.59 -10.85
CA LEU A 280 -11.68 -13.28 -11.28
C LEU A 280 -12.95 -13.43 -12.11
N ALA A 281 -14.08 -13.04 -11.53
CA ALA A 281 -15.37 -13.01 -12.22
C ALA A 281 -15.81 -11.56 -12.48
N PRO A 282 -16.25 -11.17 -13.70
CA PRO A 282 -16.64 -9.80 -14.01
C PRO A 282 -17.65 -9.18 -13.03
N LYS A 283 -18.60 -9.97 -12.53
CA LYS A 283 -19.60 -9.52 -11.53
C LYS A 283 -19.00 -9.05 -10.20
N TYR A 284 -17.78 -9.46 -9.86
CA TYR A 284 -17.11 -9.18 -8.59
C TYR A 284 -15.90 -8.25 -8.70
N LEU A 285 -15.72 -7.58 -9.84
CA LEU A 285 -14.59 -6.68 -10.07
C LEU A 285 -14.80 -5.25 -9.53
N THR A 286 -15.94 -4.94 -8.93
CA THR A 286 -16.23 -3.60 -8.39
C THR A 286 -15.19 -3.07 -7.38
N PRO A 287 -14.52 -3.89 -6.53
CA PRO A 287 -13.46 -3.39 -5.66
C PRO A 287 -12.28 -2.78 -6.44
N LEU A 288 -12.04 -3.20 -7.68
CA LEU A 288 -10.94 -2.68 -8.51
C LEU A 288 -11.11 -1.20 -8.88
N ILE A 289 -12.30 -0.63 -8.71
CA ILE A 289 -12.51 0.82 -8.81
C ILE A 289 -11.59 1.54 -7.81
N ALA A 290 -11.42 0.99 -6.61
CA ALA A 290 -10.53 1.56 -5.60
C ALA A 290 -9.04 1.44 -5.97
N ALA A 291 -8.67 0.40 -6.71
CA ALA A 291 -7.32 0.21 -7.23
C ALA A 291 -7.03 1.04 -8.49
N SER A 292 -8.06 1.51 -9.20
CA SER A 292 -7.92 2.16 -10.50
C SER A 292 -6.96 3.37 -10.53
N PRO A 293 -6.88 4.24 -9.50
CA PRO A 293 -5.91 5.34 -9.52
C PRO A 293 -4.47 4.82 -9.47
N VAL A 294 -4.22 3.73 -8.72
CA VAL A 294 -2.89 3.12 -8.60
C VAL A 294 -2.51 2.40 -9.89
N PHE A 295 -3.46 1.71 -10.53
CA PHE A 295 -3.27 1.17 -11.87
C PHE A 295 -2.90 2.25 -12.88
N ALA A 296 -3.63 3.37 -12.90
CA ALA A 296 -3.34 4.49 -13.80
C ALA A 296 -1.94 5.05 -13.55
N MET A 297 -1.57 5.30 -12.29
CA MET A 297 -0.22 5.74 -11.94
C MET A 297 0.86 4.77 -12.44
N ASN A 298 0.66 3.47 -12.21
CA ASN A 298 1.64 2.46 -12.57
C ASN A 298 1.80 2.36 -14.09
N ILE A 299 0.69 2.25 -14.82
CA ILE A 299 0.69 2.08 -16.27
C ILE A 299 1.25 3.32 -17.00
N LEU A 300 0.88 4.52 -16.54
CA LEU A 300 1.28 5.77 -17.17
C LEU A 300 2.69 6.23 -16.79
N SER A 301 3.35 5.54 -15.87
CA SER A 301 4.70 5.89 -15.47
C SER A 301 5.72 5.69 -16.60
N LYS A 302 6.69 6.59 -16.68
CA LYS A 302 7.92 6.37 -17.45
C LYS A 302 8.90 5.40 -16.79
N ILE A 303 8.72 5.08 -15.50
CA ILE A 303 9.60 4.20 -14.76
C ILE A 303 9.04 2.78 -14.79
N ASP A 304 9.79 1.84 -15.35
CA ASP A 304 9.36 0.44 -15.47
C ASP A 304 9.18 -0.26 -14.12
N ALA A 305 9.88 0.18 -13.07
CA ALA A 305 9.69 -0.32 -11.71
C ALA A 305 8.25 -0.18 -11.19
N GLN A 306 7.45 0.75 -11.73
CA GLN A 306 6.01 0.83 -11.37
C GLN A 306 5.14 -0.23 -12.05
N ARG A 307 5.68 -0.94 -13.05
CA ARG A 307 5.02 -2.00 -13.82
C ARG A 307 5.70 -3.36 -13.61
N ASP A 308 6.27 -3.58 -12.43
CA ASP A 308 6.70 -4.89 -11.99
C ASP A 308 6.02 -5.28 -10.66
N LEU A 309 6.33 -6.49 -10.19
CA LEU A 309 5.88 -7.01 -8.89
C LEU A 309 7.03 -7.15 -7.90
N ILE A 310 8.18 -6.55 -8.20
CA ILE A 310 9.36 -6.53 -7.32
C ILE A 310 9.23 -5.34 -6.37
N HIS A 311 8.82 -4.19 -6.90
CA HIS A 311 8.71 -2.94 -6.18
C HIS A 311 7.32 -2.72 -5.57
N GLN A 312 7.27 -1.81 -4.61
CA GLN A 312 6.14 -1.47 -3.74
C GLN A 312 4.89 -0.96 -4.46
N TYR A 313 4.99 -0.54 -5.72
CA TYR A 313 3.95 0.23 -6.41
C TYR A 313 2.63 -0.51 -6.62
N SER A 314 2.68 -1.85 -6.66
CA SER A 314 1.49 -2.70 -6.82
C SER A 314 0.85 -3.10 -5.48
N LEU A 315 1.52 -2.84 -4.35
CA LEU A 315 1.05 -3.22 -3.02
C LEU A 315 -0.37 -2.69 -2.70
N PRO A 316 -0.71 -1.42 -2.99
CA PRO A 316 -2.02 -0.87 -2.66
C PRO A 316 -3.17 -1.44 -3.49
N ILE A 317 -2.88 -2.18 -4.57
CA ILE A 317 -3.87 -2.85 -5.41
C ILE A 317 -4.34 -4.16 -4.77
N LEU A 318 -3.45 -4.86 -4.06
CA LEU A 318 -3.67 -6.20 -3.52
C LEU A 318 -4.92 -6.35 -2.65
N PRO A 319 -5.24 -5.43 -1.70
CA PRO A 319 -6.45 -5.54 -0.89
C PRO A 319 -7.74 -5.67 -1.72
N PHE A 320 -7.81 -4.93 -2.83
CA PHE A 320 -8.99 -4.89 -3.68
C PHE A 320 -9.08 -6.08 -4.63
N LEU A 321 -7.92 -6.58 -5.12
CA LEU A 321 -7.87 -7.85 -5.85
C LEU A 321 -8.34 -9.02 -4.98
N LEU A 322 -7.89 -9.06 -3.73
CA LEU A 322 -8.33 -10.09 -2.78
C LEU A 322 -9.83 -10.00 -2.49
N MET A 323 -10.39 -8.80 -2.40
CA MET A 323 -11.84 -8.63 -2.24
C MET A 323 -12.63 -9.17 -3.44
N ALA A 324 -12.14 -8.99 -4.66
CA ALA A 324 -12.77 -9.55 -5.85
C ALA A 324 -12.73 -11.09 -5.80
N VAL A 325 -11.57 -11.69 -5.51
CA VAL A 325 -11.39 -13.15 -5.38
C VAL A 325 -12.26 -13.75 -4.27
N ILE A 326 -12.27 -13.12 -3.09
CA ILE A 326 -13.08 -13.57 -1.94
C ILE A 326 -14.57 -13.58 -2.32
N SER A 327 -15.03 -12.54 -3.02
CA SER A 327 -16.43 -12.44 -3.44
C SER A 327 -16.80 -13.49 -4.48
N THR A 328 -15.88 -13.82 -5.40
CA THR A 328 -16.07 -14.92 -6.37
C THR A 328 -16.17 -16.28 -5.70
N ILE A 329 -15.35 -16.56 -4.70
CA ILE A 329 -15.34 -17.86 -4.01
C ILE A 329 -16.54 -18.01 -3.04
N ALA A 330 -17.09 -16.89 -2.58
CA ALA A 330 -18.23 -16.86 -1.65
C ALA A 330 -19.59 -17.15 -2.31
N ASP A 331 -19.68 -16.95 -3.63
CA ASP A 331 -20.86 -17.21 -4.44
C ASP A 331 -21.12 -18.70 -4.66
#